data_AF-A0A7C3TM98-F1
#
_entry.id   AF-A0A7C3TM98-F1
#
_cell.length_a   1.000
_cell.length_b   1.000
_cell.length_c   1.000
_cell.angle_alpha   90.00
_cell.angle_beta   90.00
_cell.angle_gamma   90.00
#
_symmetry.space_group_name_H-M   'P 1'
#
loop_
_entity.id
_entity.type
_entity.pdbx_description
1 polymer ?
#
loop_
_entity_poly.entity_id
_entity_poly.type
_entity_poly.pdbx_seq_one_letter_code
_entity_poly.pdbx_strand_id
1 'polypeptide(L)' 'MTSNQQQPDRVHRPPGVCIPWEEKVRELPRITANEQLVRKTWEDIDALAYMYIWHLLVSS' A
#
# COMPACT_ATOMS: atom_id res chain seq x y z
N MET A 1 25.21 6.42 -23.51
CA MET A 1 24.05 7.30 -23.28
C MET A 1 22.90 6.42 -22.81
N THR A 2 23.03 5.87 -21.60
CA THR A 2 22.25 6.27 -20.42
C THR A 2 20.76 5.97 -20.55
N SER A 3 20.36 4.77 -20.10
CA SER A 3 19.11 4.62 -19.35
C SER A 3 19.21 3.35 -18.52
N ASN A 4 19.81 3.50 -17.35
CA ASN A 4 19.79 2.51 -16.27
C ASN A 4 18.33 2.43 -15.80
N GLN A 5 17.56 1.48 -16.32
CA GLN A 5 16.25 1.16 -15.76
C GLN A 5 16.49 0.42 -14.45
N GLN A 6 16.75 1.19 -13.39
CA GLN A 6 16.67 0.70 -12.02
C GLN A 6 15.21 0.30 -11.77
N GLN A 7 14.92 -0.98 -12.00
CA GLN A 7 13.68 -1.61 -11.59
C GLN A 7 13.65 -1.49 -10.06
N PRO A 8 12.69 -0.75 -9.47
CA PRO A 8 12.63 -0.64 -8.02
C PRO A 8 12.49 -2.06 -7.46
N ASP A 9 13.22 -2.35 -6.37
CA ASP A 9 13.19 -3.60 -5.65
C ASP A 9 11.78 -4.19 -5.68
N ARG A 10 11.65 -5.45 -6.09
CA ARG A 10 10.33 -6.10 -6.21
C ARG A 10 9.73 -6.21 -4.80
N VAL A 11 9.06 -5.16 -4.34
CA VAL A 11 8.31 -5.16 -3.10
C VAL A 11 7.28 -6.28 -3.28
N HIS A 12 7.45 -7.36 -2.51
CA HIS A 12 6.51 -8.47 -2.53
C HIS A 12 5.20 -7.97 -1.91
N ARG A 13 4.32 -7.43 -2.76
CA ARG A 13 2.99 -6.96 -2.36
C ARG A 13 2.06 -8.18 -2.37
N PRO A 14 1.48 -8.55 -1.23
CA PRO A 14 0.49 -9.61 -1.21
C PRO A 14 -0.71 -9.22 -2.10
N PRO A 15 -1.38 -10.20 -2.72
CA PRO A 15 -2.56 -9.94 -3.52
C PRO A 15 -3.66 -9.32 -2.65
N GLY A 16 -4.30 -8.25 -3.14
CA GLY A 16 -5.32 -7.52 -2.38
C GLY A 16 -4.82 -6.30 -1.62
N VAL A 17 -3.51 -5.99 -1.69
CA VAL A 17 -2.89 -4.86 -0.99
C VAL A 17 -2.26 -3.89 -1.98
N CYS A 18 -2.56 -2.60 -1.86
CA CYS A 18 -1.93 -1.55 -2.66
C CYS A 18 -0.60 -1.12 -2.02
N ILE A 19 -0.61 -0.81 -0.72
CA ILE A 19 0.56 -0.34 0.03
C ILE A 19 0.66 -1.10 1.37
N PRO A 20 1.70 -1.94 1.55
CA PRO A 20 1.91 -2.67 2.80
C PRO A 20 2.09 -1.75 4.02
N TRP A 21 1.65 -2.21 5.20
CA TRP A 21 1.80 -1.46 6.45
C TRP A 21 3.27 -1.11 6.74
N GLU A 22 4.20 -2.00 6.41
CA GLU A 22 5.65 -1.84 6.61
C GLU A 22 6.22 -0.67 5.78
N GLU A 23 5.64 -0.40 4.61
CA GLU A 23 5.97 0.76 3.79
C GLU A 23 5.29 2.01 4.37
N LYS A 24 4.01 1.89 4.77
CA LYS A 24 3.26 3.05 5.26
C LYS A 24 3.77 3.61 6.58
N VAL A 25 4.14 2.75 7.53
CA VAL A 25 4.62 3.16 8.85
C VAL A 25 5.94 3.93 8.77
N ARG A 26 6.73 3.73 7.71
CA ARG A 26 7.97 4.47 7.46
C ARG A 26 7.73 5.91 7.00
N GLU A 27 6.59 6.17 6.34
CA GLU A 27 6.18 7.51 5.94
C GLU A 27 5.48 8.26 7.08
N LEU A 28 4.82 7.53 7.98
CA LEU A 28 4.05 8.13 9.06
C LEU A 28 4.98 8.70 10.13
N PRO A 29 4.64 9.87 10.71
CA PRO A 29 5.31 10.35 11.90
C PRO A 29 5.09 9.38 13.07
N ARG A 30 5.92 9.49 14.10
CA ARG A 30 5.90 8.60 15.28
C ARG A 30 4.46 8.46 15.81
N ILE A 31 3.92 7.25 15.72
CA ILE A 31 2.54 6.98 16.13
C ILE A 31 2.48 7.03 17.66
N THR A 32 1.89 8.10 18.21
CA THR A 32 1.69 8.25 19.67
C THR A 32 0.47 7.47 20.17
N ALA A 33 -0.39 7.01 19.25
CA ALA A 33 -1.60 6.25 19.53
C ALA A 33 -1.37 4.73 19.46
N ASN A 34 -2.43 3.95 19.63
CA ASN A 34 -2.37 2.50 19.50
C ASN A 34 -2.05 2.09 18.05
N GLU A 35 -0.81 1.67 17.80
CA GLU A 35 -0.31 1.24 16.49
C GLU A 35 -1.16 0.12 15.88
N GLN A 36 -1.67 -0.82 16.69
CA GLN A 36 -2.50 -1.92 16.18
C GLN A 36 -3.82 -1.41 15.59
N LEU A 37 -4.41 -0.37 16.18
CA LEU A 37 -5.63 0.23 15.66
C LEU A 37 -5.37 0.96 14.34
N VAL A 38 -4.26 1.71 14.28
CA VAL A 38 -3.88 2.43 13.05
C VAL A 38 -3.57 1.45 11.93
N ARG A 39 -2.82 0.38 12.23
CA ARG A 39 -2.55 -0.71 11.29
C ARG A 39 -3.83 -1.32 10.74
N LYS A 40 -4.75 -1.73 11.62
CA LYS A 40 -6.02 -2.34 11.21
C LYS A 40 -6.83 -1.40 10.32
N THR A 41 -6.93 -0.13 10.74
CA THR A 41 -7.67 0.89 9.97
C THR A 41 -7.02 1.11 8.60
N TRP A 42 -5.70 1.10 8.52
CA TRP A 42 -4.96 1.20 7.26
C TRP A 42 -5.22 0.00 6.35
N GLU A 43 -5.08 -1.22 6.87
CA GLU A 43 -5.34 -2.46 6.12
C GLU A 43 -6.78 -2.52 5.59
N ASP A 44 -7.77 -2.10 6.40
CA ASP A 44 -9.17 -2.02 6.00
C ASP A 44 -9.39 -1.02 4.84
N ILE A 45 -8.78 0.17 4.92
CA ILE A 45 -8.88 1.20 3.88
C ILE A 45 -8.15 0.77 2.59
N ASP A 46 -6.96 0.19 2.72
CA ASP A 46 -6.14 -0.26 1.59
C ASP A 46 -6.84 -1.37 0.79
N ALA A 47 -7.50 -2.30 1.47
CA ALA A 47 -8.33 -3.33 0.84
C ALA A 47 -9.52 -2.72 0.06
N LEU A 48 -10.17 -1.70 0.62
CA LEU A 48 -11.24 -0.96 -0.09
C LEU A 48 -10.71 -0.21 -1.31
N ALA A 49 -9.53 0.40 -1.20
CA ALA A 49 -8.88 1.08 -2.32
C ALA A 49 -8.53 0.10 -3.45
N TYR A 50 -7.99 -1.07 -3.11
CA TYR A 50 -7.73 -2.14 -4.07
C TYR A 50 -9.01 -2.54 -4.81
N MET A 51 -10.09 -2.83 -4.06
CA MET A 51 -11.38 -3.19 -4.64
C MET A 51 -11.93 -2.08 -5.57
N TYR A 52 -11.81 -0.82 -5.17
CA TYR A 52 -12.26 0.32 -5.96
C TYR A 52 -11.51 0.43 -7.29
N ILE A 53 -10.19 0.26 -7.29
CA ILE A 53 -9.37 0.24 -8.52
C ILE A 53 -9.86 -0.87 -9.46
N TRP A 54 -10.10 -2.07 -8.95
CA TRP A 54 -10.65 -3.17 -9.77
C TRP A 54 -12.04 -2.86 -10.31
N HIS A 55 -12.92 -2.28 -9.49
CA HIS A 55 -14.25 -1.86 -9.91
C HIS A 55 -14.21 -0.84 -11.06
N LEU A 56 -13.28 0.12 -11.02
CA LEU A 56 -13.09 1.09 -12.10
C LEU A 56 -12.62 0.42 -13.40
N LEU A 57 -11.70 -0.55 -13.30
CA LEU A 57 -11.16 -1.26 -14.47
C LEU A 57 -12.19 -2.17 -15.14
N VAL A 58 -13.02 -2.86 -14.36
CA VAL A 58 -14.03 -3.79 -14.89
C VAL A 58 -15.29 -3.10 -15.39
N SER A 59 -15.57 -1.88 -14.92
CA SER A 59 -16.72 -1.09 -15.35
C SER A 59 -16.45 -0.27 -16.61
N SER A 60 -15.26 -0.41 -17.21
CA SER A 60 -14.82 0.32 -18.40
C SER A 60 -14.85 -0.53 -19.66
#